data_AF-A0A450Y7Z6-F1
#
_entry.id   AF-A0A450Y7Z6-F1
#
_cell.length_a   1.000
_cell.length_b   1.000
_cell.length_c   1.000
_cell.angle_alpha   90.00
_cell.angle_beta   90.00
_cell.angle_gamma   90.00
#
_symmetry.space_group_name_H-M   'P 1'
#
loop_
_entity.id
_entity.type
_entity.pdbx_description
1 polymer ?
#
loop_
_entity_poly.entity_id
_entity_poly.type
_entity_poly.pdbx_seq_one_letter_code
_entity_poly.pdbx_strand_id
1 'polypeptide(L)'
;YEDEAGKIHVQLREFGAFKRDRRAMAEWVASFQPQQVVMESTGIYWKSPYAALEKQGIHALVVNARHVKQVPGRKTDIADAQWLAILARSGLLRGSFVPPQELRTLRLISRQMQKLTGILSGEKNRVHKV
;
A
#
# COMPACT_ATOMS: atom_id res chain seq x y z
N TYR A 1 16.51 4.02 -11.93
CA TYR A 1 17.33 2.90 -12.41
C TYR A 1 18.76 3.37 -12.56
N GLU A 2 19.71 2.47 -12.66
CA GLU A 2 21.12 2.77 -12.88
C GLU A 2 21.43 2.53 -14.36
N ASP A 3 22.10 3.47 -15.03
CA ASP A 3 22.59 3.24 -16.39
C ASP A 3 23.91 2.46 -16.37
N GLU A 4 24.39 2.07 -17.54
CA GLU A 4 25.65 1.33 -17.69
C GLU A 4 26.88 2.09 -17.16
N ALA A 5 26.77 3.41 -16.96
CA ALA A 5 27.81 4.27 -16.40
C ALA A 5 27.70 4.43 -14.87
N GLY A 6 26.76 3.73 -14.22
CA GLY A 6 26.54 3.80 -12.77
C GLY A 6 25.76 5.03 -12.30
N LYS A 7 25.19 5.81 -13.23
CA LYS A 7 24.43 7.01 -12.88
C LYS A 7 23.00 6.65 -12.49
N ILE A 8 22.57 7.20 -11.35
CA ILE A 8 21.22 7.00 -10.83
C ILE A 8 20.25 7.95 -11.53
N HIS A 9 19.24 7.39 -12.17
CA HIS A 9 18.13 8.12 -12.77
C HIS A 9 16.88 8.03 -11.88
N VAL A 10 16.31 9.19 -11.57
CA VAL A 10 15.08 9.34 -10.79
C VAL A 10 13.98 9.86 -11.72
N GLN A 11 12.87 9.13 -11.80
CA GLN A 11 11.67 9.58 -12.50
C GLN A 11 10.54 9.78 -11.49
N LEU A 12 9.87 10.93 -11.59
CA LEU A 12 8.75 11.31 -10.73
C LEU A 12 7.50 11.43 -11.59
N ARG A 13 6.40 10.84 -11.10
CA ARG A 13 5.09 10.96 -11.73
C ARG A 13 4.00 10.90 -10.67
N GLU A 14 3.08 11.83 -10.74
CA GLU A 14 1.91 11.87 -9.88
C GLU A 14 0.72 11.16 -10.54
N PHE A 15 -0.12 10.55 -9.71
CA PHE A 15 -1.33 9.86 -10.14
C PHE A 15 -2.49 10.25 -9.24
N GLY A 16 -3.68 10.38 -9.82
CA GLY A 16 -4.91 10.59 -9.07
C GLY A 16 -5.35 9.36 -8.25
N ALA A 17 -6.44 9.52 -7.51
CA ALA A 17 -6.97 8.49 -6.62
C ALA A 17 -8.11 7.66 -7.24
N PHE A 18 -8.45 7.83 -8.53
CA PHE A 18 -9.50 7.03 -9.16
C PHE A 18 -8.97 5.67 -9.62
N LYS A 19 -9.89 4.74 -9.92
CA LYS A 19 -9.54 3.40 -10.40
C LYS A 19 -8.70 3.45 -11.68
N ARG A 20 -9.01 4.38 -12.59
CA ARG A 20 -8.26 4.59 -13.84
C ARG A 20 -6.83 5.06 -13.57
N ASP A 21 -6.65 5.95 -12.59
CA ASP A 21 -5.36 6.54 -12.25
C ASP A 21 -4.45 5.50 -11.59
N ARG A 22 -4.99 4.68 -10.69
CA ARG A 22 -4.25 3.55 -10.10
C ARG A 22 -3.85 2.50 -11.13
N ARG A 23 -4.67 2.26 -12.14
CA ARG A 23 -4.31 1.38 -13.25
C ARG A 23 -3.15 1.98 -14.05
N ALA A 24 -3.25 3.26 -14.41
CA ALA A 24 -2.17 3.96 -15.11
C ALA A 24 -0.87 3.99 -14.29
N MET A 25 -0.96 4.14 -12.97
CA MET A 25 0.17 4.02 -12.05
C MET A 25 0.80 2.63 -12.11
N ALA A 26 0.01 1.57 -12.03
CA ALA A 26 0.52 0.21 -12.07
C ALA A 26 1.15 -0.14 -13.43
N GLU A 27 0.55 0.28 -14.53
CA GLU A 27 1.10 0.13 -15.89
C GLU A 27 2.43 0.90 -16.05
N TRP A 28 2.49 2.13 -15.55
CA TRP A 28 3.70 2.93 -15.57
C TRP A 28 4.82 2.28 -14.74
N VAL A 29 4.52 1.81 -13.53
CA VAL A 29 5.49 1.08 -12.70
C VAL A 29 5.95 -0.21 -13.40
N ALA A 30 5.05 -0.98 -13.99
CA ALA A 30 5.38 -2.21 -14.70
C ALA A 30 6.30 -1.98 -15.91
N SER A 31 6.19 -0.81 -16.57
CA SER A 31 7.04 -0.48 -17.72
C SER A 31 8.54 -0.43 -17.39
N PHE A 32 8.91 -0.22 -16.12
CA PHE A 32 10.30 -0.26 -15.66
C PHE A 32 10.82 -1.65 -15.30
N GLN A 33 9.97 -2.69 -15.34
CA GLN A 33 10.30 -4.05 -14.90
C GLN A 33 11.03 -4.09 -13.54
N PRO A 34 10.45 -3.46 -12.49
CA PRO A 34 11.17 -3.23 -11.25
C PRO A 34 11.44 -4.54 -10.51
N GLN A 35 12.67 -4.71 -10.01
CA GLN A 35 13.02 -5.79 -9.10
C GLN A 35 12.25 -5.68 -7.77
N GLN A 36 11.99 -4.44 -7.33
CA GLN A 36 11.34 -4.17 -6.06
C GLN A 36 10.47 -2.92 -6.16
N VAL A 37 9.27 -3.00 -5.60
CA VAL A 37 8.37 -1.86 -5.40
C VAL A 37 8.10 -1.73 -3.91
N VAL A 38 8.11 -0.52 -3.39
CA VAL A 38 7.90 -0.23 -1.96
C VAL A 38 6.81 0.80 -1.81
N MET A 39 5.96 0.63 -0.81
CA MET A 39 4.98 1.63 -0.40
C MET A 39 4.87 1.69 1.12
N GLU A 40 4.60 2.88 1.63
CA GLU A 40 4.34 3.08 3.06
C GLU A 40 2.92 2.64 3.44
N SER A 41 2.78 2.01 4.60
CA SER A 41 1.51 1.62 5.20
C SER A 41 0.93 2.75 6.07
N THR A 42 0.49 3.84 5.45
CA THR A 42 -0.29 4.89 6.14
C THR A 42 -1.78 4.55 6.11
N GLY A 43 -2.27 3.92 7.20
CA GLY A 43 -3.69 3.58 7.35
C GLY A 43 -4.19 2.56 6.31
N ILE A 44 -5.38 2.80 5.74
CA ILE A 44 -6.01 1.89 4.77
C ILE A 44 -5.60 2.15 3.32
N TYR A 45 -5.00 3.31 3.03
CA TYR A 45 -4.83 3.82 1.68
C TYR A 45 -3.95 2.94 0.79
N TRP A 46 -2.92 2.29 1.36
CA TRP A 46 -2.00 1.40 0.63
C TRP A 46 -2.71 0.23 -0.09
N LYS A 47 -3.87 -0.23 0.41
CA LYS A 47 -4.56 -1.41 -0.14
C LYS A 47 -4.97 -1.23 -1.59
N SER A 48 -5.35 -0.01 -1.96
CA SER A 48 -5.89 0.32 -3.27
C SER A 48 -4.81 0.33 -4.38
N PRO A 49 -3.68 1.06 -4.24
CA PRO A 49 -2.57 0.96 -5.16
C PRO A 49 -1.90 -0.43 -5.13
N TYR A 50 -1.81 -1.08 -3.96
CA TYR A 50 -1.31 -2.46 -3.87
C TYR A 50 -2.12 -3.41 -4.75
N ALA A 51 -3.46 -3.37 -4.67
CA ALA A 51 -4.31 -4.21 -5.49
C ALA A 51 -4.22 -3.90 -6.99
N ALA A 52 -3.82 -2.69 -7.37
CA ALA A 52 -3.57 -2.35 -8.78
C ALA A 52 -2.25 -2.93 -9.27
N LEU A 53 -1.20 -2.88 -8.45
CA LEU A 53 0.11 -3.49 -8.74
C LEU A 53 0.04 -5.02 -8.77
N GLU A 54 -0.69 -5.63 -7.84
CA GLU A 54 -0.87 -7.08 -7.77
C GLU A 54 -1.53 -7.64 -9.05
N LYS A 55 -2.43 -6.87 -9.69
CA LYS A 55 -3.02 -7.23 -11.00
C LYS A 55 -2.03 -7.21 -12.16
N GLN A 56 -0.92 -6.49 -12.02
CA GLN A 56 0.19 -6.51 -12.97
C GLN A 56 1.26 -7.54 -12.58
N GLY A 57 0.98 -8.42 -11.60
CA GLY A 57 1.94 -9.40 -11.10
C GLY A 57 3.00 -8.82 -10.15
N ILE A 58 2.82 -7.57 -9.69
CA ILE A 58 3.81 -6.88 -8.85
C ILE A 58 3.39 -6.95 -7.39
N HIS A 59 4.21 -7.62 -6.57
CA HIS A 59 4.02 -7.71 -5.12
C HIS A 59 4.88 -6.67 -4.39
N ALA A 60 4.31 -5.49 -4.14
CA ALA A 60 5.02 -4.43 -3.44
C ALA A 60 5.32 -4.77 -1.96
N LEU A 61 6.45 -4.32 -1.46
CA LEU A 61 6.76 -4.33 -0.04
C LEU A 61 6.00 -3.20 0.66
N VAL A 62 5.08 -3.58 1.53
CA VAL A 62 4.32 -2.64 2.36
C VAL A 62 5.07 -2.41 3.66
N VAL A 63 5.68 -1.24 3.83
CA VAL A 63 6.54 -0.96 5.00
C VAL A 63 5.80 -0.15 6.06
N ASN A 64 6.08 -0.43 7.33
CA ASN A 64 5.48 0.31 8.43
C ASN A 64 6.12 1.70 8.52
N ALA A 65 5.30 2.75 8.51
CA ALA A 65 5.70 4.15 8.70
C ALA A 65 6.62 4.37 9.91
N ARG A 66 6.42 3.61 11.00
CA ARG A 66 7.26 3.71 12.22
C ARG A 66 8.69 3.22 12.01
N HIS A 67 8.90 2.27 11.10
CA HIS A 67 10.24 1.75 10.78
C HIS A 67 10.96 2.66 9.78
N VAL A 68 10.19 3.40 8.98
CA VAL A 68 10.67 4.47 8.11
C VAL A 68 10.56 5.77 8.89
N LYS A 69 11.36 5.92 9.96
CA LYS A 69 11.33 7.10 10.85
C LYS A 69 11.06 8.38 10.05
N GLN A 70 10.06 9.17 10.47
CA GLN A 70 9.90 10.55 10.02
C GLN A 70 11.19 11.30 10.34
N VAL A 71 12.03 11.51 9.33
CA VAL A 71 13.21 12.36 9.44
C VAL A 71 12.68 13.79 9.55
N PRO A 72 12.96 14.53 10.64
CA PRO A 72 12.48 15.89 10.78
C PRO A 72 12.90 16.73 9.57
N GLY A 73 11.94 17.40 8.92
CA GLY A 73 12.20 18.26 7.76
C GLY A 73 11.69 17.76 6.40
N ARG A 74 11.08 16.57 6.30
CA ARG A 74 10.40 16.14 5.07
C ARG A 74 8.91 16.48 5.14
N LYS A 75 8.46 17.33 4.21
CA LYS A 75 7.12 17.93 4.24
C LYS A 75 6.27 17.57 3.01
N THR A 76 6.80 16.76 2.08
CA THR A 76 6.14 16.45 0.80
C THR A 76 6.16 14.96 0.50
N ASP A 77 5.06 14.44 -0.06
CA ASP A 77 4.91 13.03 -0.44
C ASP A 77 6.01 12.57 -1.43
N ILE A 78 6.50 13.48 -2.26
CA ILE A 78 7.61 13.23 -3.22
C ILE A 78 8.92 12.92 -2.48
N ALA A 79 9.26 13.72 -1.46
CA ALA A 79 10.49 13.51 -0.70
C ALA A 79 10.45 12.19 0.08
N ASP A 80 9.27 11.81 0.57
CA ASP A 80 9.06 10.54 1.27
C ASP A 80 9.15 9.35 0.30
N ALA A 81 8.58 9.45 -0.90
CA ALA A 81 8.71 8.42 -1.94
C ALA A 81 10.18 8.21 -2.38
N GLN A 82 10.93 9.29 -2.57
CA GLN A 82 12.36 9.21 -2.90
C GLN A 82 13.16 8.55 -1.77
N TRP A 83 12.86 8.89 -0.52
CA TRP A 83 13.53 8.28 0.63
C TRP A 83 13.24 6.79 0.75
N LEU A 84 11.98 6.39 0.57
CA LEU A 84 11.59 4.98 0.54
C LEU A 84 12.35 4.23 -0.55
N ALA A 85 12.53 4.81 -1.73
CA ALA A 85 13.31 4.19 -2.81
C ALA A 85 14.79 4.04 -2.44
N ILE A 86 15.40 5.01 -1.75
CA ILE A 86 16.78 4.91 -1.25
C ILE A 86 16.91 3.79 -0.22
N LEU A 87 16.01 3.72 0.77
CA LEU A 87 16.01 2.67 1.79
C LEU A 87 15.76 1.28 1.19
N ALA A 88 14.91 1.21 0.16
CA ALA A 88 14.66 -0.02 -0.58
C ALA A 88 15.92 -0.53 -1.26
N ARG A 89 16.65 0.36 -1.94
CA ARG A 89 17.91 0.05 -2.63
C ARG A 89 19.01 -0.37 -1.67
N SER A 90 19.06 0.17 -0.46
CA SER A 90 20.05 -0.21 0.55
C SER A 90 19.70 -1.50 1.31
N GLY A 91 18.56 -2.13 1.03
CA GLY A 91 18.14 -3.37 1.70
C GLY A 91 17.74 -3.19 3.17
N LEU A 92 17.54 -1.94 3.62
CA LEU A 92 17.24 -1.62 5.02
C LEU A 92 15.74 -1.73 5.37
N LEU A 93 14.90 -2.12 4.41
CA LEU A 93 13.46 -2.20 4.60
C LEU A 93 13.00 -3.61 4.91
N ARG A 94 12.21 -3.74 5.99
CA ARG A 94 11.46 -4.96 6.30
C ARG A 94 10.00 -4.76 5.91
N GLY A 95 9.54 -5.50 4.90
CA GLY A 95 8.14 -5.54 4.49
C GLY A 95 7.24 -6.16 5.56
N SER A 96 6.05 -5.61 5.69
CA SER A 96 4.95 -6.22 6.44
C SER A 96 4.38 -7.38 5.62
N PHE A 97 3.90 -8.41 6.30
CA PHE A 97 3.21 -9.51 5.63
C PHE A 97 1.87 -9.03 5.06
N VAL A 98 1.72 -9.11 3.73
CA VAL A 98 0.45 -8.94 3.04
C VAL A 98 -0.07 -10.34 2.66
N PRO A 99 -1.18 -10.80 3.22
CA PRO A 99 -1.73 -12.10 2.87
C PRO A 99 -2.19 -12.14 1.40
N PRO A 100 -2.19 -13.33 0.78
CA PRO A 100 -2.84 -13.57 -0.51
C PRO A 100 -4.24 -12.95 -0.61
N GLN A 101 -4.63 -12.55 -1.81
CA GLN A 101 -5.90 -11.85 -2.06
C GLN A 101 -7.10 -12.61 -1.51
N GLU A 102 -7.15 -13.93 -1.69
CA GLU A 102 -8.23 -14.79 -1.20
C GLU A 102 -8.40 -14.70 0.32
N LEU A 103 -7.29 -14.81 1.07
CA LEU A 103 -7.29 -14.68 2.53
C LEU A 103 -7.70 -13.26 2.97
N ARG A 104 -7.31 -12.22 2.22
CA ARG A 104 -7.76 -10.85 2.50
C ARG A 104 -9.27 -10.69 2.29
N THR A 105 -9.83 -11.31 1.26
CA THR A 105 -11.27 -11.33 0.97
C THR A 105 -12.05 -12.07 2.07
N LEU A 106 -11.62 -13.26 2.46
CA LEU A 106 -12.25 -14.03 3.55
C LEU A 106 -12.27 -13.24 4.86
N ARG A 107 -11.16 -12.59 5.21
CA ARG A 107 -11.08 -11.72 6.39
C ARG A 107 -12.02 -10.52 6.32
N LEU A 108 -12.28 -9.97 5.13
CA LEU A 108 -13.24 -8.88 4.96
C LEU A 108 -14.67 -9.38 5.23
N ILE A 109 -15.04 -10.52 4.64
CA ILE A 109 -16.37 -11.13 4.83
C ILE A 109 -16.58 -11.47 6.30
N SER A 110 -15.63 -12.15 6.94
CA SER A 110 -15.71 -12.53 8.36
C SER A 110 -15.91 -11.32 9.28
N ARG A 111 -15.15 -10.23 9.06
CA ARG A 111 -15.33 -8.98 9.83
C ARG A 111 -16.70 -8.35 9.61
N GLN A 112 -17.23 -8.40 8.39
CA GLN A 112 -18.56 -7.88 8.10
C GLN A 112 -19.64 -8.70 8.82
N MET A 113 -19.51 -10.03 8.83
CA MET A 113 -20.43 -10.89 9.58
C MET A 113 -20.42 -10.56 11.09
N GLN A 114 -19.23 -10.45 11.69
CA GLN A 114 -19.09 -10.06 13.10
C GLN A 114 -19.75 -8.71 13.39
N LYS A 115 -19.55 -7.72 12.51
CA LYS A 115 -20.17 -6.40 12.64
C LYS A 115 -21.70 -6.50 12.62
N LEU A 116 -22.26 -7.24 11.67
CA LEU A 116 -23.71 -7.42 11.54
C LEU A 116 -24.30 -8.14 12.75
N THR A 117 -23.63 -9.17 13.28
CA THR A 117 -24.05 -9.85 14.51
C THR A 117 -24.06 -8.92 15.72
N GLY A 118 -23.05 -8.04 15.83
CA GLY A 118 -23.01 -7.01 16.87
C GLY A 118 -24.17 -6.02 16.76
N ILE A 119 -24.49 -5.56 15.54
CA ILE A 119 -25.64 -4.69 15.28
C ILE A 119 -26.94 -5.38 15.67
N LEU A 120 -27.16 -6.62 15.22
CA LEU A 120 -28.35 -7.40 15.54
C LEU A 120 -28.55 -7.55 17.05
N SER A 121 -27.49 -7.90 17.77
CA SER A 121 -27.52 -8.00 19.24
C SER A 121 -27.89 -6.66 19.89
N GLY A 122 -27.35 -5.56 19.37
CA GLY A 122 -27.68 -4.21 19.81
C GLY A 122 -29.15 -3.87 19.63
N GLU A 123 -29.72 -4.16 18.46
CA GLU A 123 -31.15 -3.91 18.20
C GLU A 123 -32.05 -4.77 19.07
N LYS A 124 -31.72 -6.05 19.28
CA LYS A 124 -32.46 -6.93 20.20
C LYS A 124 -32.53 -6.35 21.61
N ASN A 125 -31.41 -5.86 22.12
CA ASN A 125 -31.35 -5.25 23.45
C ASN A 125 -32.14 -3.94 23.55
N ARG A 126 -32.28 -3.18 22.45
CA ARG A 126 -33.13 -1.97 22.44
C ARG A 126 -34.61 -2.34 22.50
N VAL A 127 -35.04 -3.36 21.75
CA VAL A 127 -36.44 -3.83 21.78
C VAL A 127 -36.82 -4.32 23.17
N HIS A 128 -35.95 -5.04 23.87
CA HIS A 128 -36.22 -5.51 25.24
C HIS A 128 -36.31 -4.38 26.29
N LYS A 129 -35.88 -3.15 25.97
CA LYS A 129 -35.96 -2.00 26.88
C LYS A 129 -37.24 -1.18 26.70
N VAL A 130 -38.04 -1.49 25.68
CA VAL A 130 -39.38 -0.94 25.46
C VAL A 130 -40.40 -1.80 26.18
#